data_AF-A0A939G6U1-F1
#
_entry.id   AF-A0A939G6U1-F1
#
_cell.length_a   1.000
_cell.length_b   1.000
_cell.length_c   1.000
_cell.angle_alpha   90.00
_cell.angle_beta   90.00
_cell.angle_gamma   90.00
#
_symmetry.space_group_name_H-M   'P 1'
#
loop_
_entity.id
_entity.type
_entity.pdbx_description
1 polymer ?
#
loop_
_entity_poly.entity_id
_entity_poly.type
_entity_poly.pdbx_seq_one_letter_code
_entity_poly.pdbx_strand_id
1 'polypeptide(L)'
;MEKMTVTNLFNMSFGKTFFVGVIEGSSTFIKKGKWKLLVNNNLVDEIEIEGEQIPIRKNAQTEERVLASTKIFDKSLVRIGIDKIVLEKIQNLD
;
A
#
# COMPACT_ATOMS: atom_id res chain seq x y z
N MET A 1 3.99 -0.31 -14.28
CA MET A 1 3.51 -1.26 -13.25
C MET A 1 3.53 -0.50 -11.93
N GLU A 2 2.41 -0.43 -11.22
CA GLU A 2 2.28 0.40 -10.01
C GLU A 2 3.08 -0.24 -8.86
N LYS A 3 3.94 0.56 -8.22
CA LYS A 3 4.71 0.15 -7.04
C LYS A 3 4.65 1.24 -5.98
N MET A 4 4.46 0.82 -4.73
CA MET A 4 4.40 1.70 -3.58
C MET A 4 5.52 1.37 -2.61
N THR A 5 6.34 2.34 -2.27
CA THR A 5 7.27 2.22 -1.13
C THR A 5 6.53 2.65 0.12
N VAL A 6 6.27 1.69 1.03
CA VAL A 6 5.47 1.91 2.23
C VAL A 6 6.34 2.55 3.31
N THR A 7 5.90 3.71 3.81
CA THR A 7 6.53 4.48 4.89
C THR A 7 5.82 4.27 6.22
N ASN A 8 4.55 3.87 6.21
CA ASN A 8 3.79 3.59 7.42
C ASN A 8 2.64 2.61 7.16
N LEU A 9 2.14 1.95 8.20
CA LEU A 9 0.92 1.14 8.11
C LEU A 9 0.11 1.10 9.41
N PHE A 10 -1.21 1.04 9.27
CA PHE A 10 -2.17 1.11 10.37
C PHE A 10 -3.20 0.00 10.25
N ASN A 11 -3.38 -0.78 11.32
CA ASN A 11 -4.50 -1.73 11.41
C ASN A 11 -5.67 -0.96 12.02
N MET A 12 -6.81 -1.02 11.34
CA MET A 12 -8.03 -0.35 11.75
C MET A 12 -8.90 -1.34 12.54
N SER A 13 -9.68 -0.82 13.51
CA SER A 13 -10.56 -1.63 14.37
C SER A 13 -11.64 -2.41 13.59
N PHE A 14 -11.97 -1.98 12.37
CA PHE A 14 -12.93 -2.61 11.47
C PHE A 14 -12.31 -3.63 10.49
N GLY A 15 -11.15 -4.19 10.82
CA GLY A 15 -10.60 -5.35 10.10
C GLY A 15 -9.75 -5.02 8.86
N LYS A 16 -9.43 -3.75 8.62
CA LYS A 16 -8.64 -3.30 7.46
C LYS A 16 -7.24 -2.87 7.85
N THR A 17 -6.32 -2.92 6.88
CA THR A 17 -4.98 -2.33 7.03
C THR A 17 -4.79 -1.22 6.02
N PHE A 18 -4.33 -0.07 6.47
CA PHE A 18 -3.99 1.05 5.61
C PHE A 18 -2.48 1.11 5.45
N PHE A 19 -2.02 1.10 4.20
CA PHE A 19 -0.63 1.29 3.83
C PHE A 19 -0.44 2.72 3.35
N VAL A 20 0.55 3.40 3.89
CA VAL A 20 0.90 4.79 3.58
C VAL A 20 2.30 4.83 2.99
N GLY A 21 2.52 5.62 1.94
CA GLY A 21 3.78 5.58 1.20
C GLY A 21 3.70 6.24 -0.16
N VAL A 22 4.80 6.19 -0.91
CA VAL A 22 4.96 6.88 -2.19
C VAL A 22 4.77 5.91 -3.34
N ILE A 23 3.99 6.31 -4.35
CA ILE A 23 3.81 5.53 -5.59
C ILE A 23 4.61 6.17 -6.72
N GLU A 24 5.56 5.41 -7.26
CA GLU A 24 6.36 5.86 -8.40
C GLU A 24 5.59 5.68 -9.71
N GLY A 25 5.61 6.70 -10.57
CA GLY A 25 5.14 6.59 -11.95
C GLY A 25 3.63 6.52 -12.16
N SER A 26 2.81 6.85 -11.16
CA SER A 26 1.35 7.00 -11.31
C SER A 26 0.86 8.35 -10.80
N SER A 27 0.29 9.14 -11.69
CA SER A 27 -0.42 10.39 -11.37
C SER A 27 -1.93 10.18 -11.17
N THR A 28 -2.40 8.95 -11.36
CA THR A 28 -3.82 8.59 -11.33
C THR A 28 -4.20 7.85 -10.07
N PHE A 29 -5.48 7.94 -9.73
CA PHE A 29 -6.08 7.23 -8.61
C PHE A 29 -5.89 5.71 -8.73
N ILE A 30 -5.45 5.07 -7.65
CA ILE A 30 -5.16 3.64 -7.65
C ILE A 30 -6.46 2.85 -7.45
N LYS A 31 -6.83 2.10 -8.49
CA LYS A 31 -7.98 1.17 -8.45
C LYS A 31 -7.65 -0.10 -7.67
N LYS A 32 -8.72 -0.76 -7.25
CA LYS A 32 -8.73 -2.10 -6.66
C LYS A 32 -7.81 -3.06 -7.41
N GLY A 33 -7.10 -3.91 -6.67
CA GLY A 33 -6.17 -4.86 -7.28
C GLY A 33 -5.57 -5.86 -6.29
N LYS A 34 -4.88 -6.86 -6.83
CA LYS A 34 -4.02 -7.75 -6.06
C LYS A 34 -2.59 -7.23 -6.08
N TRP A 35 -1.93 -7.29 -4.94
CA TRP A 35 -0.60 -6.75 -4.72
C TRP A 35 0.28 -7.75 -3.98
N LYS A 36 1.55 -7.82 -4.34
CA LYS A 36 2.58 -8.49 -3.55
C LYS A 36 3.05 -7.53 -2.47
N LEU A 37 3.15 -8.02 -1.25
CA LEU A 37 3.86 -7.36 -0.17
C LEU A 37 5.27 -7.92 -0.07
N LEU A 38 6.25 -7.07 -0.35
CA LEU A 38 7.65 -7.39 -0.30
C LEU A 38 8.31 -6.71 0.89
N VAL A 39 9.13 -7.45 1.65
CA VAL A 39 9.93 -6.93 2.77
C VAL A 39 11.38 -7.29 2.50
N ASN A 40 12.23 -6.26 2.37
CA ASN A 40 13.63 -6.43 1.96
C ASN A 40 13.76 -7.26 0.67
N ASN A 41 12.86 -6.99 -0.30
CA ASN A 41 12.68 -7.70 -1.58
C ASN A 41 12.20 -9.17 -1.50
N ASN A 42 11.89 -9.69 -0.32
CA ASN A 42 11.31 -11.02 -0.17
C ASN A 42 9.77 -10.95 -0.16
N LEU A 43 9.11 -11.87 -0.86
CA LEU A 43 7.65 -11.99 -0.82
C LEU A 43 7.21 -12.47 0.57
N VAL A 44 6.40 -11.66 1.24
CA VAL A 44 5.81 -11.96 2.55
C VAL A 44 4.35 -12.36 2.42
N ASP A 45 3.59 -11.67 1.58
CA ASP A 45 2.16 -11.96 1.38
C ASP A 45 1.65 -11.47 0.01
N GLU A 46 0.48 -11.96 -0.39
CA GLU A 46 -0.33 -11.41 -1.47
C GLU A 46 -1.65 -10.86 -0.90
N ILE A 47 -1.82 -9.54 -1.03
CA ILE A 47 -2.94 -8.82 -0.44
C ILE A 47 -3.86 -8.23 -1.51
N GLU A 48 -5.15 -8.19 -1.19
CA GLU A 48 -6.13 -7.42 -1.95
C GLU A 48 -6.18 -6.00 -1.39
N ILE A 49 -6.04 -5.02 -2.29
CA ILE A 49 -6.20 -3.60 -2.00
C ILE A 49 -7.53 -3.17 -2.61
N GLU A 50 -8.41 -2.58 -1.80
CA GLU A 50 -9.72 -2.05 -2.22
C GLU A 50 -9.58 -0.83 -3.13
N GLY A 51 -8.48 -0.09 -2.98
CA GLY A 51 -8.18 1.14 -3.71
C GLY A 51 -7.60 2.21 -2.79
N GLU A 52 -7.28 3.36 -3.38
CA GLU A 52 -6.78 4.52 -2.65
C GLU A 52 -7.88 5.18 -1.80
N GLN A 53 -7.59 5.52 -0.54
CA GLN A 53 -8.58 6.03 0.42
C GLN A 53 -8.59 7.55 0.62
N ILE A 54 -7.73 8.29 -0.08
CA ILE A 54 -7.70 9.76 -0.01
C ILE A 54 -7.53 10.31 -1.42
N PRO A 55 -8.46 11.13 -1.93
CA PRO A 55 -8.19 11.86 -3.15
C PRO A 55 -7.11 12.91 -2.88
N ILE A 56 -6.04 12.87 -3.67
CA ILE A 56 -4.95 13.86 -3.69
C ILE A 56 -5.56 15.26 -3.58
N ARG A 57 -5.26 16.01 -2.49
CA ARG A 57 -5.63 17.43 -2.44
C ARG A 57 -4.95 18.10 -3.65
N LYS A 58 -5.67 18.90 -4.44
CA LYS A 58 -5.16 19.59 -5.64
C LYS A 58 -3.82 20.35 -5.45
N ASN A 59 -3.42 20.63 -4.20
CA ASN A 59 -2.19 21.33 -3.81
C ASN A 59 -1.26 20.50 -2.88
N ALA A 60 -1.48 19.20 -2.73
CA ALA A 60 -0.57 18.36 -1.97
C ALA A 60 0.70 18.12 -2.78
N GLN A 61 1.79 18.77 -2.38
CA GLN A 61 3.15 18.49 -2.86
C GLN A 61 3.64 17.09 -2.51
N THR A 62 2.88 16.32 -1.73
CA THR A 62 3.27 15.00 -1.24
C THR A 62 2.74 13.93 -2.18
N GLU A 63 3.67 13.20 -2.81
CA GLU A 63 3.43 11.96 -3.57
C GLU A 63 2.96 10.79 -2.69
N GLU A 64 2.71 11.04 -1.41
CA GLU A 64 2.20 10.06 -0.46
C GLU A 64 0.74 9.69 -0.80
N ARG A 65 0.45 8.40 -0.68
CA ARG A 65 -0.81 7.75 -1.03
C ARG A 65 -1.20 6.82 0.11
N VAL A 66 -2.50 6.57 0.24
CA VAL A 66 -3.03 5.66 1.24
C VAL A 66 -3.83 4.57 0.55
N LEU A 67 -3.36 3.32 0.63
CA LEU A 67 -4.04 2.15 0.08
C LEU A 67 -4.66 1.34 1.21
N ALA A 68 -5.93 0.94 1.07
CA ALA A 68 -6.59 0.08 2.06
C ALA A 68 -6.64 -1.38 1.60
N SER A 69 -6.29 -2.29 2.49
CA SER A 69 -6.54 -3.72 2.36
C SER A 69 -7.74 -4.15 3.18
N THR A 70 -8.47 -5.16 2.68
CA THR A 70 -9.56 -5.85 3.39
C THR A 70 -9.10 -6.75 4.54
N LYS A 71 -7.78 -6.91 4.74
CA LYS A 71 -7.21 -7.78 5.77
C LYS A 71 -6.47 -6.99 6.83
N ILE A 72 -6.43 -7.54 8.04
CA ILE A 72 -5.50 -7.11 9.10
C ILE A 72 -4.13 -7.71 8.78
N PHE A 73 -3.12 -6.85 8.65
CA PHE A 73 -1.75 -7.26 8.42
C PHE A 73 -1.06 -7.56 9.76
N ASP A 74 -0.31 -8.65 9.82
CA ASP A 74 0.53 -8.96 10.97
C ASP A 74 1.76 -8.05 10.97
N LYS A 75 1.72 -7.02 11.82
CA LYS A 75 2.80 -6.04 11.93
C LYS A 75 4.11 -6.62 12.45
N SER A 76 4.10 -7.83 13.04
CA SER A 76 5.33 -8.47 13.51
C SER A 76 6.28 -8.86 12.37
N LEU A 77 5.76 -8.94 11.14
CA LEU A 77 6.50 -9.28 9.94
C LEU A 77 7.35 -8.12 9.38
N VAL A 78 7.24 -6.90 9.93
CA VAL A 78 7.92 -5.70 9.44
C VAL A 78 8.40 -4.78 10.55
N ARG A 79 9.48 -4.04 10.29
CA ARG A 79 9.95 -2.93 11.13
C ARG A 79 9.93 -1.63 10.34
N ILE A 80 8.88 -0.83 10.56
CA ILE A 80 8.71 0.48 9.91
C ILE A 80 9.94 1.38 10.18
N GLY A 81 10.46 2.01 9.13
CA GLY A 81 11.65 2.87 9.20
C GLY A 81 12.99 2.12 9.15
N ILE A 82 12.98 0.79 9.22
CA ILE A 82 14.18 -0.06 9.10
C ILE A 82 14.10 -0.91 7.84
N ASP A 83 13.02 -1.67 7.68
CA ASP A 83 12.85 -2.56 6.55
C ASP A 83 12.38 -1.80 5.31
N LYS A 84 12.85 -2.23 4.14
CA LYS A 84 12.30 -1.77 2.86
C LYS A 84 11.01 -2.52 2.57
N ILE A 85 9.88 -1.83 2.68
CA ILE A 85 8.56 -2.42 2.45
C ILE A 85 8.00 -1.90 1.13
N VAL A 86 7.61 -2.81 0.25
CA VAL A 86 7.10 -2.47 -1.08
C VAL A 86 5.79 -3.22 -1.34
N LEU A 87 4.78 -2.50 -1.82
CA LEU A 87 3.64 -3.11 -2.50
C LEU A 87 3.88 -3.06 -4.00
N GLU A 88 3.76 -4.20 -4.67
CA GLU A 88 3.87 -4.31 -6.13
C GLU A 88 2.57 -4.87 -6.72
N LYS A 89 1.93 -4.13 -7.62
CA LYS A 89 0.65 -4.56 -8.20
C LYS A 89 0.83 -5.71 -9.17
N ILE A 90 0.04 -6.76 -8.97
CA ILE A 90 -0.02 -7.96 -9.82
C ILE A 90 -1.06 -7.78 -10.92
N GLN A 91 -2.27 -7.36 -10.54
CA GLN A 91 -3.41 -7.22 -11.44
C GLN A 91 -4.44 -6.24 -10.89
N ASN A 92 -5.22 -5.65 -11.80
CA ASN A 92 -6.47 -4.97 -11.43
C ASN A 92 -7.53 -6.00 -11.03
N LEU A 93 -8.47 -5.56 -10.21
CA LEU A 93 -9.72 -6.28 -9.96
C LEU A 93 -10.87 -5.37 -10.38
N ASP A 94 -11.92 -5.98 -10.90
CA ASP A 94 -13.15 -5.31 -11.31
C ASP A 94 -14.01 -4.89 -10.11
#